data_AF-A0A925MEP3-F1
#
_entry.id   AF-A0A925MEP3-F1
#
_cell.length_a   1.000
_cell.length_b   1.000
_cell.length_c   1.000
_cell.angle_alpha   90.00
_cell.angle_beta   90.00
_cell.angle_gamma   90.00
#
_symmetry.space_group_name_H-M   'P 1'
#
loop_
_entity.id
_entity.type
_entity.pdbx_description
1 polymer ?
#
loop_
_entity_poly.entity_id
_entity_poly.type
_entity_poly.pdbx_seq_one_letter_code
_entity_poly.pdbx_strand_id
1 'polypeptide(L)' 'MGNMHEVDLTQSPIGQSLRRREDGRFLTGAGNYTDDVTLHGQTYGVFLRSPH' A
#
# COMPACT_ATOMS: atom_id res chain seq x y z
N MET A 1 28.41 -35.63 -14.26
CA MET A 1 27.39 -34.71 -14.77
C MET A 1 26.29 -34.63 -13.72
N GLY A 2 26.41 -33.68 -12.78
CA GLY A 2 25.45 -33.48 -11.70
C GLY A 2 24.50 -32.35 -12.09
N ASN A 3 23.20 -32.63 -12.05
CA ASN A 3 22.13 -31.77 -12.53
C ASN A 3 22.13 -30.43 -11.80
N MET A 4 22.26 -29.34 -12.55
CA MET A 4 22.02 -27.99 -12.06
C MET A 4 20.51 -27.73 -12.05
N HIS A 5 20.02 -27.27 -10.90
CA HIS A 5 18.73 -26.61 -10.66
C HIS A 5 17.47 -27.50 -10.63
N GLU A 6 17.30 -28.21 -9.52
CA GLU A 6 15.95 -28.44 -8.99
C GLU A 6 15.44 -27.08 -8.46
N VAL A 7 14.46 -26.49 -9.14
CA VAL A 7 13.80 -25.27 -8.65
C VAL A 7 12.91 -25.70 -7.49
N ASP A 8 13.26 -25.29 -6.28
CA ASP A 8 12.42 -25.49 -5.10
C ASP A 8 11.11 -24.72 -5.26
N LEU A 9 10.06 -25.44 -5.70
CA LEU A 9 8.72 -24.90 -5.91
C LEU A 9 8.06 -24.45 -4.59
N THR A 10 8.58 -24.87 -3.43
CA THR A 10 8.03 -24.48 -2.12
C THR A 10 8.38 -23.05 -1.73
N GLN A 11 9.39 -22.45 -2.39
CA GLN A 11 9.75 -21.03 -2.25
C GLN A 11 8.92 -20.09 -3.12
N SER A 12 8.09 -20.59 -4.04
CA SER A 12 7.27 -19.73 -4.89
C SER A 12 6.13 -19.09 -4.09
N PRO A 13 6.01 -17.75 -4.07
CA PRO A 13 4.90 -17.07 -3.39
C PRO A 13 3.57 -17.21 -4.15
N ILE A 14 3.59 -17.79 -5.35
CA ILE A 14 2.41 -17.92 -6.22
C ILE A 14 1.49 -19.02 -5.67
N GLY A 15 0.22 -18.68 -5.42
CA GLY A 15 -0.80 -19.61 -4.92
C GLY A 15 -0.88 -19.72 -3.39
N GLN A 16 0.01 -19.06 -2.64
CA GLN A 16 -0.04 -19.04 -1.18
C GLN A 16 -0.95 -17.90 -0.66
N SER A 17 -1.70 -18.16 0.41
CA SER A 17 -2.49 -17.15 1.11
C SER A 17 -1.60 -16.32 2.04
N LEU A 18 -0.81 -15.42 1.47
CA LEU A 18 0.09 -14.54 2.22
C LEU A 18 -0.68 -13.38 2.86
N ARG A 19 -0.21 -12.93 4.03
CA ARG A 19 -0.70 -11.69 4.63
C ARG A 19 -0.33 -10.50 3.74
N ARG A 20 -1.23 -9.53 3.68
CA ARG A 20 -1.02 -8.28 2.94
C ARG A 20 0.12 -7.50 3.57
N ARG A 21 0.97 -6.91 2.74
CA ARG A 21 2.14 -6.14 3.22
C ARG A 21 1.72 -4.77 3.76
N GLU A 22 0.68 -4.21 3.17
CA GLU A 22 0.15 -2.88 3.44
C GLU A 22 -0.69 -2.79 4.73
N ASP A 23 -1.17 -3.91 5.27
CA ASP A 23 -1.96 -3.93 6.50
C ASP A 23 -1.21 -3.28 7.67
N GLY A 24 0.11 -3.45 7.74
CA GLY A 24 0.94 -2.87 8.78
C GLY A 24 0.80 -1.34 8.88
N ARG A 25 0.80 -0.64 7.74
CA ARG A 25 0.63 0.83 7.72
C ARG A 25 -0.82 1.26 7.91
N PHE A 26 -1.79 0.46 7.44
CA PHE A 26 -3.20 0.79 7.59
C PHE A 26 -3.70 0.63 9.02
N LEU A 27 -3.32 -0.46 9.70
CA LEU A 27 -3.78 -0.75 11.07
C LEU A 27 -3.12 0.14 12.13
N THR A 28 -1.99 0.76 11.83
CA THR A 28 -1.23 1.61 12.75
C THR A 28 -1.44 3.10 12.53
N GLY A 29 -2.24 3.49 11.52
CA GLY A 29 -2.40 4.89 11.13
C GLY A 29 -1.18 5.49 10.43
N ALA A 30 -0.18 4.67 10.07
CA ALA A 30 0.98 5.09 9.27
C ALA A 30 0.70 5.10 7.75
N GLY A 31 -0.58 5.15 7.37
CA GLY A 31 -0.98 5.42 6.00
C GLY A 31 -0.53 6.81 5.55
N ASN A 32 -0.44 7.02 4.24
CA ASN A 32 -0.24 8.33 3.66
C ASN A 32 -1.33 8.52 2.59
N TYR A 33 -2.35 9.29 2.92
CA TYR A 33 -3.45 9.66 2.05
C TYR A 33 -3.33 11.14 1.68
N THR A 34 -4.12 11.59 0.70
CA THR A 34 -4.03 12.96 0.17
C THR A 34 -4.20 14.04 1.24
N ASP A 35 -5.06 13.81 2.23
CA ASP A 35 -5.34 14.77 3.31
C ASP A 35 -4.31 14.72 4.45
N ASP A 36 -3.45 13.70 4.49
CA ASP A 36 -2.36 13.59 5.48
C ASP A 36 -1.15 14.47 5.07
N VAL A 37 -1.11 14.92 3.81
CA VAL A 37 0.01 15.70 3.27
C VAL A 37 -0.08 17.13 3.77
N THR A 38 0.95 17.54 4.52
CA THR A 38 1.14 18.93 4.97
C THR A 38 2.39 19.53 4.32
N LEU A 39 2.21 20.61 3.56
CA LEU A 39 3.31 21.36 2.92
C LEU A 39 3.46 22.75 3.56
N HIS A 40 4.69 23.29 3.57
CA HIS A 40 4.93 24.65 4.04
C HIS A 40 4.17 25.67 3.17
N GLY A 41 3.31 26.48 3.81
CA GLY A 41 2.48 27.48 3.11
C GLY A 41 1.24 26.91 2.40
N GLN A 42 0.83 25.67 2.68
CA GLN A 42 -0.40 25.10 2.15
C GLN A 42 -1.64 25.94 2.49
N THR A 43 -2.56 26.07 1.53
CA THR A 43 -3.86 26.75 1.69
C THR A 43 -5.00 25.83 1.27
N TYR A 44 -6.23 26.16 1.66
CA TYR A 44 -7.42 25.34 1.42
C TYR A 44 -8.40 26.03 0.46
N GLY A 45 -8.90 25.30 -0.53
CA GLY A 45 -9.96 25.74 -1.43
C GLY A 45 -11.29 25.10 -1.05
N VAL A 46 -12.36 25.90 -1.05
CA VAL A 46 -13.74 25.43 -0.83
C VAL A 46 -14.67 26.01 -1.88
N PHE A 47 -15.72 25.26 -2.25
CA PHE A 47 -16.72 25.69 -3.21
C PHE A 47 -18.07 25.86 -2.52
N LEU A 48 -18.74 27.00 -2.76
CA LEU A 48 -20.15 27.16 -2.40
C LEU A 48 -21.00 26.37 -3.40
N ARG A 49 -21.87 25.49 -2.90
CA ARG A 49 -22.80 24.72 -3.73
C ARG A 49 -24.22 25.27 -3.59
N SER A 50 -25.07 25.00 -4.58
CA SER A 50 -26.49 25.36 -4.53
C SER A 50 -27.14 24.75 -3.27
N PRO A 51 -27.99 25.50 -2.55
CA PRO A 51 -28.75 24.96 -1.42
C PRO A 51 -29.94 24.08 -1.86
N HIS A 52 -30.30 24.12 -3.14
CA HIS A 52 -31.44 23.42 -3.74
C HIS A 52 -31.08 22.77 -5.07
#